data_AF-I3IBS7-F1
#
_entry.id   AF-I3IBS7-F1
#
_cell.length_a   1.000
_cell.length_b   1.000
_cell.length_c   1.000
_cell.angle_alpha   90.00
_cell.angle_beta   90.00
_cell.angle_gamma   90.00
#
_symmetry.space_group_name_H-M   'P 1'
#
loop_
_entity.id
_entity.type
_entity.pdbx_description
1 polymer ?
#
loop_
_entity_poly.entity_id
_entity_poly.type
_entity_poly.pdbx_seq_one_letter_code
_entity_poly.pdbx_strand_id
1 'polypeptide(L)'
;MHCISIQISPKHAREFDRRALLDRVRSIRSPEVDAIEEKGKLFLSFNFFTEYPAQLWQELQQALYLDQIYAPQIAPVSIVICEGETEDDCLLLHHFNRDEPLDSFT
;
A
#
# COMPACT_ATOMS: atom_id res chain seq x y z
N MET A 1 12.06 1.30 -13.23
CA MET A 1 11.42 0.48 -12.18
C MET A 1 10.50 1.33 -11.33
N HIS A 2 9.29 0.84 -11.04
CA HIS A 2 8.31 1.51 -10.17
C HIS A 2 8.19 0.80 -8.82
N CYS A 3 7.73 1.52 -7.80
CA CYS A 3 7.41 0.99 -6.49
C CYS A 3 5.96 1.35 -6.11
N ILE A 4 5.14 0.35 -5.82
CA ILE A 4 3.87 0.56 -5.12
C ILE A 4 4.14 0.40 -3.63
N SER A 5 3.95 1.46 -2.85
CA SER A 5 4.11 1.43 -1.40
C SER A 5 2.75 1.49 -0.72
N ILE A 6 2.44 0.48 0.09
CA ILE A 6 1.30 0.50 1.01
C ILE A 6 1.81 0.94 2.37
N GLN A 7 1.45 2.14 2.78
CA GLN A 7 1.89 2.76 4.03
C GLN A 7 0.78 2.69 5.07
N ILE A 8 1.06 2.09 6.22
CA ILE A 8 0.12 2.03 7.34
C ILE A 8 0.30 3.27 8.21
N SER A 9 -0.81 3.94 8.51
CA SER A 9 -0.85 5.10 9.39
C SER A 9 -0.11 4.79 10.70
N PRO A 10 0.80 5.67 11.17
CA PRO A 10 1.58 5.41 12.37
C PRO A 10 0.75 5.17 13.64
N LYS A 11 -0.51 5.64 13.66
CA LYS A 11 -1.46 5.40 14.75
C LYS A 11 -1.88 3.92 14.85
N HIS A 12 -1.86 3.20 13.72
CA HIS A 12 -2.32 1.81 13.61
C HIS A 12 -1.17 0.83 13.39
N ALA A 13 0.02 1.30 13.01
CA ALA A 13 1.16 0.46 12.60
C ALA A 13 1.60 -0.60 13.63
N ARG A 14 1.44 -0.34 14.94
CA ARG A 14 1.81 -1.31 15.98
C ARG A 14 0.82 -2.47 16.13
N GLU A 15 -0.45 -2.21 15.88
CA GLU A 15 -1.55 -3.19 16.02
C GLU A 15 -1.91 -3.85 14.68
N PHE A 16 -1.36 -3.34 13.57
CA PHE A 16 -1.63 -3.84 12.24
C PHE A 16 -1.18 -5.29 12.07
N ASP A 17 -2.09 -6.17 11.64
CA ASP A 17 -1.79 -7.56 11.35
C ASP A 17 -1.01 -7.69 10.04
N ARG A 18 0.32 -7.59 10.16
CA ARG A 18 1.25 -7.72 9.03
C ARG A 18 1.11 -9.08 8.35
N ARG A 19 0.86 -10.13 9.13
CA ARG A 19 0.79 -11.50 8.60
C ARG A 19 -0.44 -11.66 7.72
N ALA A 20 -1.59 -11.14 8.13
CA ALA A 20 -2.80 -11.16 7.32
C ALA A 20 -2.60 -10.46 5.96
N LEU A 21 -1.89 -9.32 5.92
CA LEU A 21 -1.54 -8.67 4.65
C LEU A 21 -0.62 -9.57 3.82
N LEU A 22 0.47 -10.06 4.42
CA LEU A 22 1.48 -10.86 3.72
C LEU A 22 0.90 -12.16 3.15
N ASP A 23 0.02 -12.84 3.89
CA ASP A 23 -0.64 -14.06 3.42
C ASP A 23 -1.53 -13.79 2.19
N ARG A 24 -2.15 -12.62 2.10
CA ARG A 24 -2.99 -12.22 0.95
C ARG A 24 -2.20 -11.84 -0.30
N VAL A 25 -1.05 -11.17 -0.13
CA VAL A 25 -0.24 -10.71 -1.28
C VAL A 25 0.78 -11.75 -1.75
N ARG A 26 1.00 -12.82 -0.99
CA ARG A 26 2.03 -13.84 -1.27
C ARG A 26 1.94 -14.45 -2.68
N SER A 27 0.75 -14.64 -3.23
CA SER A 27 0.58 -15.19 -4.59
C SER A 27 0.70 -14.15 -5.69
N ILE A 28 0.69 -12.87 -5.35
CA ILE A 28 0.79 -11.73 -6.26
C ILE A 28 2.26 -11.31 -6.38
N ARG A 29 2.81 -10.81 -5.27
CA ARG A 29 4.17 -10.30 -5.18
C ARG A 29 4.57 -10.19 -3.72
N SER A 30 5.77 -10.65 -3.38
CA SER A 30 6.33 -10.41 -2.04
C SER A 30 6.80 -8.96 -1.91
N PRO A 31 6.32 -8.19 -0.91
CA PRO A 31 6.85 -6.87 -0.65
C PRO A 31 8.18 -6.93 0.11
N GLU A 32 8.98 -5.88 -0.04
CA GLU A 32 9.93 -5.48 0.99
C GLU A 32 9.16 -4.80 2.12
N VAL A 33 9.38 -5.24 3.36
CA VAL A 33 8.71 -4.69 4.54
C VAL A 33 9.67 -3.75 5.25
N ASP A 34 9.31 -2.48 5.32
CA ASP A 34 10.06 -1.47 6.05
C ASP A 34 9.31 -1.06 7.32
N ALA A 35 10.03 -1.02 8.44
CA ALA A 35 9.50 -0.77 9.77
C ALA A 35 10.47 0.11 10.56
N ILE A 36 10.24 1.42 10.53
CA ILE A 36 11.14 2.43 11.11
C ILE A 36 10.49 3.04 12.34
N GLU A 37 11.22 3.12 13.45
CA GLU A 37 10.82 3.93 14.60
C GLU A 37 11.49 5.30 14.55
N GLU A 38 10.69 6.37 14.41
CA GLU A 38 11.17 7.75 14.49
C GLU A 38 10.31 8.55 15.48
N LYS A 39 10.96 9.23 16.44
CA LYS A 39 10.29 10.10 17.43
C LYS A 39 9.13 9.39 18.17
N GLY A 40 9.30 8.10 18.47
CA GLY A 40 8.31 7.28 19.16
C GLY A 40 7.13 6.78 18.31
N LYS A 41 7.12 7.09 17.01
CA LYS A 41 6.13 6.60 16.05
C LYS A 41 6.73 5.47 15.22
N LEU A 42 5.94 4.44 14.98
CA LEU A 42 6.28 3.36 14.06
C LEU A 42 5.71 3.70 12.68
N PHE A 43 6.58 3.74 11.69
CA PHE A 43 6.23 3.83 10.27
C PHE A 43 6.36 2.44 9.69
N LEU A 44 5.29 1.94 9.07
CA LEU A 44 5.24 0.59 8.51
C LEU A 44 4.80 0.68 7.06
N SER A 45 5.65 0.19 6.16
CA SER A 45 5.43 0.23 4.72
C SER A 45 5.66 -1.14 4.10
N PHE A 46 4.87 -1.47 3.09
CA PHE A 46 5.02 -2.65 2.24
C PHE A 46 5.30 -2.18 0.82
N ASN A 47 6.55 -2.36 0.37
CA ASN A 47 7.07 -1.82 -0.88
C ASN A 47 7.14 -2.92 -1.93
N PHE A 48 6.42 -2.75 -3.03
CA PHE A 48 6.33 -3.72 -4.13
C PHE A 48 6.98 -3.16 -5.39
N PHE A 49 8.19 -3.64 -5.68
CA PHE A 49 8.93 -3.25 -6.88
C PHE A 49 8.48 -4.03 -8.12
N THR A 50 8.23 -3.32 -9.21
CA THR A 50 7.71 -3.87 -10.46
C THR A 50 8.06 -3.01 -11.68
N GLU A 51 8.09 -3.64 -12.86
CA GLU A 51 8.10 -2.95 -14.16
C GLU A 51 6.67 -2.73 -14.71
N TYR A 52 5.66 -3.34 -14.08
CA TYR A 52 4.26 -3.31 -14.52
C TYR A 52 3.35 -2.79 -13.39
N PRO A 53 3.42 -1.49 -13.03
CA PRO A 53 2.71 -0.94 -11.87
C PRO A 53 1.19 -1.00 -12.02
N ALA A 54 0.64 -0.74 -13.21
CA ALA A 54 -0.80 -0.81 -13.44
C ALA A 54 -1.38 -2.22 -13.19
N GLN A 55 -0.71 -3.26 -13.72
CA GLN A 55 -1.10 -4.64 -13.51
C GLN A 55 -0.99 -5.04 -12.03
N LEU A 56 0.15 -4.71 -11.40
CA LEU A 56 0.36 -5.02 -9.99
C LEU A 56 -0.67 -4.34 -9.11
N TRP A 57 -1.00 -3.07 -9.38
CA TRP A 57 -2.01 -2.34 -8.62
C TRP A 57 -3.36 -3.02 -8.74
N GLN A 58 -3.78 -3.42 -9.94
CA GLN A 58 -5.05 -4.12 -10.14
C GLN A 58 -5.11 -5.40 -9.30
N GLU A 59 -4.05 -6.21 -9.29
CA GLU A 59 -3.98 -7.46 -8.51
C GLU A 59 -4.04 -7.19 -7.00
N LEU A 60 -3.27 -6.20 -6.51
CA LEU A 60 -3.28 -5.78 -5.11
C LEU A 60 -4.64 -5.20 -4.70
N GLN A 61 -5.25 -4.38 -5.54
CA GLN A 61 -6.54 -3.77 -5.30
C GLN A 61 -7.62 -4.84 -5.12
N GLN A 62 -7.62 -5.89 -5.96
CA GLN A 62 -8.55 -7.00 -5.83
C GLN A 62 -8.36 -7.79 -4.52
N ALA A 63 -7.11 -8.10 -4.15
CA ALA A 63 -6.84 -8.92 -2.97
C ALA A 63 -7.03 -8.17 -1.63
N LEU A 64 -6.92 -6.84 -1.64
CA LEU A 64 -6.85 -6.02 -0.43
C LEU A 64 -8.00 -5.02 -0.28
N TYR A 65 -8.31 -4.26 -1.33
CA TYR A 65 -9.19 -3.09 -1.24
C TYR A 65 -10.60 -3.33 -1.80
N LEU A 66 -10.78 -4.34 -2.65
CA LEU A 66 -12.08 -4.80 -3.15
C LEU A 66 -12.57 -6.09 -2.47
N ASP A 67 -11.71 -6.72 -1.66
CA ASP A 67 -12.07 -7.87 -0.84
C ASP A 67 -13.05 -7.45 0.28
N GLN A 68 -14.23 -8.07 0.31
CA GLN A 68 -15.30 -7.68 1.25
C GLN A 68 -14.94 -7.91 2.73
N ILE A 69 -13.99 -8.80 3.02
CA ILE A 69 -13.60 -9.18 4.39
C ILE A 69 -12.42 -8.33 4.88
N TYR A 70 -11.48 -8.01 3.99
CA TYR A 70 -10.21 -7.38 4.33
C TYR A 70 -10.16 -5.90 4.03
N ALA A 71 -10.89 -5.41 3.02
CA ALA A 71 -10.98 -3.98 2.73
C ALA A 71 -11.37 -3.15 3.97
N PRO A 72 -12.34 -3.57 4.83
CA PRO A 72 -12.65 -2.85 6.06
C PRO A 72 -11.50 -2.74 7.06
N GLN A 73 -10.48 -3.61 6.96
CA GLN A 73 -9.34 -3.65 7.87
C GLN A 73 -8.19 -2.76 7.37
N ILE A 74 -7.92 -2.77 6.06
CA ILE A 74 -6.77 -2.06 5.47
C ILE A 74 -7.11 -0.66 4.97
N ALA A 75 -8.28 -0.47 4.34
CA ALA A 75 -8.65 0.80 3.71
C ALA A 75 -8.65 2.01 4.68
N PRO A 76 -9.18 1.92 5.92
CA PRO A 76 -9.25 3.07 6.81
C PRO A 76 -7.92 3.44 7.47
N VAL A 77 -6.87 2.63 7.29
CA VAL A 77 -5.60 2.80 8.01
C VAL A 77 -4.39 2.95 7.10
N SER A 78 -4.59 2.99 5.77
CA SER A 78 -3.49 2.99 4.81
C SER A 78 -3.58 4.08 3.76
N ILE A 79 -2.42 4.37 3.18
CA ILE A 79 -2.25 5.13 1.94
C ILE A 79 -1.52 4.21 0.96
N VAL A 80 -1.84 4.29 -0.33
CA VAL A 80 -1.08 3.65 -1.39
C VAL A 80 -0.57 4.69 -2.36
N ILE A 81 0.74 4.69 -2.56
CA ILE A 81 1.41 5.52 -3.54
C ILE A 81 2.13 4.63 -4.56
N CYS A 82 2.21 5.09 -5.81
CA CYS A 82 3.10 4.52 -6.81
C CYS A 82 4.14 5.56 -7.20
N GLU A 83 5.41 5.24 -7.04
CA GLU A 83 6.53 6.12 -7.37
C GLU A 83 7.34 5.51 -8.53
N GLY A 84 7.60 6.30 -9.56
CA GLY A 84 8.51 5.99 -10.66
C GLY A 84 9.94 6.48 -10.42
N GLU A 85 10.76 6.47 -11.47
CA GLU A 85 12.16 6.94 -11.40
C GLU A 85 12.27 8.47 -11.44
N THR A 86 11.22 9.16 -11.87
CA THR A 86 11.17 10.62 -11.93
C THR A 86 10.24 11.18 -10.86
N GLU A 87 10.53 12.38 -10.35
CA GLU A 87 9.71 13.02 -9.31
C GLU A 87 8.27 13.31 -9.76
N ASP A 88 8.03 13.38 -11.07
CA ASP A 88 6.71 13.62 -11.67
C ASP A 88 5.86 12.33 -11.75
N ASP A 89 6.43 11.15 -11.49
CA ASP A 89 5.75 9.85 -11.57
C ASP A 89 5.22 9.36 -10.21
N CYS A 90 4.58 10.25 -9.44
CA CYS A 90 3.97 9.90 -8.15
C CYS A 90 2.45 9.90 -8.24
N LEU A 91 1.83 8.73 -8.10
CA LEU A 91 0.37 8.54 -8.11
C LEU A 91 -0.15 8.20 -6.71
N LEU A 92 -1.18 8.91 -6.25
CA LEU A 92 -1.95 8.56 -5.06
C LEU A 92 -3.08 7.59 -5.42
N LEU A 93 -2.86 6.30 -5.21
CA LEU A 93 -3.77 5.22 -5.65
C LEU A 93 -4.86 4.88 -4.63
N HIS A 94 -4.60 5.12 -3.34
CA HIS A 94 -5.58 4.95 -2.26
C HIS A 94 -5.22 5.86 -1.09
N HIS A 95 -6.24 6.38 -0.42
CA HIS A 95 -6.08 7.16 0.80
C HIS A 95 -7.19 6.85 1.81
N PHE A 96 -6.86 6.82 3.10
CA PHE A 96 -7.84 6.55 4.15
C PHE A 96 -8.92 7.64 4.26
N ASN A 97 -8.57 8.89 3.96
CA ASN A 97 -9.53 9.99 3.76
C ASN A 97 -10.13 9.88 2.36
N ARG A 98 -11.45 9.69 2.29
CA ARG A 98 -12.21 9.49 1.04
C ARG A 98 -12.40 10.77 0.23
N ASP A 99 -12.15 11.92 0.84
CA ASP A 99 -12.25 13.22 0.18
C ASP A 99 -10.98 13.58 -0.61
N GLU A 100 -9.89 12.80 -0.45
CA GLU A 100 -8.69 13.01 -1.26
C GLU A 100 -8.95 12.58 -2.71
N PRO A 101 -8.59 13.41 -3.71
CA PRO A 101 -8.61 13.00 -5.09
C PRO A 101 -7.56 11.89 -5.29
N LEU A 102 -7.97 10.79 -5.93
CA LEU A 102 -7.10 9.68 -6.27
C LEU A 102 -6.70 9.75 -7.74
N ASP A 103 -5.48 9.35 -8.00
CA ASP A 103 -4.96 9.17 -9.35
C ASP A 103 -5.32 7.78 -9.90
N SER A 104 -5.14 7.61 -11.20
CA SER A 104 -5.32 6.34 -11.88
C SER A 104 -4.27 6.17 -12.98
N PHE A 105 -3.85 4.93 -13.22
CA PHE A 105 -3.11 4.60 -14.44
C PHE A 105 -4.00 4.87 -15.66
N THR A 106 -3.45 5.60 -16.63
CA THR A 106 -4.09 5.89 -17.93
C THR A 106 -3.93 4.77 -18.93
#